data_AF-A0A5B9MMS7-F1
#
_entry.id   AF-A0A5B9MMS7-F1
#
_cell.length_a   1.000
_cell.length_b   1.000
_cell.length_c   1.000
_cell.angle_alpha   90.00
_cell.angle_beta   90.00
_cell.angle_gamma   90.00
#
_symmetry.space_group_name_H-M   'P 1'
#
loop_
_entity.id
_entity.type
_entity.pdbx_description
1 polymer ?
#
loop_
_entity_poly.entity_id
_entity_poly.type
_entity_poly.pdbx_seq_one_letter_code
_entity_poly.pdbx_strand_id
1 'polypeptide(L)' 'MTTMQTREIVTAASALLAKSSVPELRSLRVDEESNELQLHGNVRSFYHKQLAQEAVLPVAGSLQVVNHVDVRN' A
#
# COMPACT_ATOMS: atom_id res chain seq x y z
N MET A 1 -4.22 -5.71 -18.97
CA MET A 1 -4.90 -5.06 -17.83
C MET A 1 -5.21 -3.63 -18.24
N THR A 2 -6.43 -3.13 -17.99
CA THR A 2 -6.87 -1.80 -18.48
C THR A 2 -6.55 -0.72 -17.44
N THR A 3 -6.12 0.47 -17.87
CA THR A 3 -5.78 1.61 -16.99
C THR A 3 -6.86 1.96 -15.96
N MET A 4 -8.13 1.76 -16.30
CA MET A 4 -9.27 1.98 -15.38
C MET A 4 -9.26 1.02 -14.18
N GLN A 5 -8.94 -0.26 -14.41
CA GLN A 5 -8.88 -1.29 -13.37
C GLN A 5 -7.76 -1.03 -12.37
N THR A 6 -6.62 -0.54 -12.85
CA THR A 6 -5.48 -0.20 -12.00
C THR A 6 -5.78 0.96 -11.04
N ARG A 7 -6.45 2.00 -11.54
CA ARG A 7 -6.84 3.14 -10.71
C ARG A 7 -7.80 2.72 -9.58
N GLU A 8 -8.69 1.77 -9.85
CA GLU A 8 -9.58 1.20 -8.83
C GLU A 8 -8.80 0.43 -7.77
N ILE A 9 -7.77 -0.34 -8.15
CA ILE A 9 -6.88 -1.05 -7.21
C ILE A 9 -6.15 -0.06 -6.29
N VAL A 10 -5.53 0.99 -6.85
CA VAL A 10 -4.84 2.04 -6.06
C VAL A 10 -5.81 2.72 -5.09
N THR A 11 -7.02 3.02 -5.55
CA THR A 11 -8.07 3.64 -4.72
C THR A 11 -8.50 2.70 -3.58
N ALA A 12 -8.72 1.42 -3.86
CA ALA A 12 -9.10 0.42 -2.87
C ALA A 12 -8.00 0.21 -1.81
N ALA A 13 -6.75 0.07 -2.25
CA ALA A 13 -5.59 -0.08 -1.37
C ALA A 13 -5.42 1.15 -0.46
N SER A 14 -5.51 2.35 -1.02
CA SER A 14 -5.45 3.61 -0.25
C SER A 14 -6.57 3.68 0.78
N ALA A 15 -7.80 3.28 0.41
CA ALA A 15 -8.94 3.28 1.31
C ALA A 15 -8.79 2.25 2.46
N LEU A 16 -8.15 1.10 2.22
CA LEU A 16 -7.85 0.12 3.26
C LEU A 16 -6.86 0.69 4.29
N LEU A 17 -5.76 1.29 3.81
CA LEU A 17 -4.76 1.89 4.69
C LEU A 17 -5.32 3.06 5.50
N ALA A 18 -6.15 3.92 4.89
CA ALA A 18 -6.81 5.03 5.57
C ALA A 18 -7.76 4.61 6.71
N LYS A 19 -8.33 3.39 6.63
CA LYS A 19 -9.24 2.82 7.64
C LYS A 19 -8.52 2.00 8.72
N SER A 20 -7.21 1.79 8.59
CA SER A 20 -6.44 0.97 9.53
C SER A 20 -6.56 1.48 10.97
N SER A 21 -6.62 0.57 11.94
CA SER A 21 -6.54 0.93 13.37
C SER A 21 -5.16 1.48 13.74
N VAL A 22 -4.12 1.15 12.96
CA VAL A 22 -2.74 1.64 13.13
C VAL A 22 -2.61 3.02 12.48
N PRO A 23 -2.38 4.10 13.26
CA PRO A 23 -2.34 5.47 12.73
C PRO A 23 -1.31 5.70 11.62
N GLU A 24 -0.14 5.08 11.73
CA GLU A 24 0.96 5.26 10.76
C GLU A 24 0.62 4.74 9.36
N LEU A 25 -0.22 3.70 9.26
CA LEU A 25 -0.66 3.16 7.97
C LEU A 25 -1.52 4.17 7.19
N ARG A 26 -2.28 5.03 7.89
CA ARG A 26 -3.17 6.02 7.26
C ARG A 26 -2.41 7.11 6.51
N SER A 27 -1.13 7.31 6.83
CA SER A 27 -0.26 8.28 6.14
C SER A 27 0.52 7.70 4.97
N LEU A 28 0.41 6.39 4.71
CA LEU A 28 1.10 5.76 3.59
C LEU A 28 0.42 6.11 2.26
N ARG A 29 1.24 6.37 1.24
CA ARG A 29 0.79 6.60 -0.12
C ARG A 29 0.85 5.29 -0.91
N VAL A 30 -0.13 5.08 -1.76
CA VAL A 30 -0.15 3.98 -2.73
C VAL A 30 -0.11 4.58 -4.12
N ASP A 31 0.83 4.10 -4.94
CA ASP A 31 0.94 4.45 -6.35
C ASP A 31 0.92 3.17 -7.19
N GLU A 32 0.71 3.31 -8.49
CA GLU A 32 0.99 2.24 -9.44
C GLU A 32 2.02 2.70 -10.46
N GLU A 33 2.96 1.80 -10.76
CA GLU A 33 3.94 1.97 -11.81
C GLU A 33 4.33 0.59 -12.34
N SER A 34 4.42 0.43 -13.66
CA SER A 34 5.00 -0.76 -14.30
C SER A 34 4.44 -2.11 -13.79
N ASN A 35 3.13 -2.20 -13.55
CA ASN A 35 2.48 -3.40 -13.02
C ASN A 35 2.83 -3.72 -11.54
N GLU A 36 3.28 -2.71 -10.80
CA GLU A 36 3.54 -2.76 -9.36
C GLU A 36 2.59 -1.87 -8.57
N LEU A 37 2.07 -2.37 -7.45
CA LEU A 37 1.40 -1.57 -6.44
C LEU A 37 2.45 -1.14 -5.41
N GLN A 38 2.87 0.11 -5.48
CA GLN A 38 3.97 0.62 -4.68
C GLN A 38 3.46 1.32 -3.41
N LEU A 39 3.99 0.93 -2.25
CA LEU A 39 3.73 1.53 -0.95
C LEU A 39 4.87 2.48 -0.58
N HIS A 40 4.54 3.73 -0.23
CA HIS A 40 5.51 4.77 0.12
C HIS A 40 5.16 5.44 1.44
N GLY A 41 6.17 5.87 2.20
CA GLY A 41 5.99 6.61 3.46
C GLY A 41 6.95 6.15 4.54
N ASN A 42 6.58 6.40 5.80
CA ASN A 42 7.40 6.10 6.96
C ASN A 42 6.55 5.44 8.06
N VAL A 43 7.15 4.49 8.76
CA VAL A 43 6.58 3.84 9.95
C VAL A 43 7.64 3.71 11.04
N ARG A 44 7.22 3.45 12.27
CA ARG A 44 8.10 3.30 13.44
C ARG A 44 8.57 1.88 13.70
N SER A 45 8.05 0.90 12.95
CA SER A 45 8.43 -0.50 13.14
C SER A 45 8.39 -1.29 11.85
N PHE A 46 9.27 -2.29 11.75
CA PHE A 46 9.19 -3.30 10.69
C PHE A 46 7.86 -4.06 10.73
N TYR A 47 7.24 -4.18 11.91
CA TYR A 47 5.90 -4.75 12.05
C TYR A 47 4.85 -3.94 11.28
N HIS A 48 4.82 -2.60 11.43
CA HIS A 48 3.91 -1.75 10.65
C HIS A 48 4.24 -1.77 9.17
N LYS A 49 5.52 -1.85 8.80
CA LYS A 49 5.95 -1.97 7.40
C LYS A 49 5.38 -3.23 6.75
N GLN A 50 5.47 -4.37 7.44
CA GLN A 50 4.91 -5.63 6.97
C GLN A 50 3.38 -5.60 6.96
N LEU A 51 2.76 -5.09 8.02
CA LEU A 51 1.31 -4.99 8.14
C LEU A 51 0.69 -4.16 6.99
N ALA A 52 1.35 -3.07 6.58
CA ALA A 52 0.91 -2.27 5.44
C ALA A 52 0.89 -3.06 4.14
N GLN A 53 1.93 -3.89 3.90
CA GLN A 53 2.01 -4.75 2.72
C GLN A 53 0.92 -5.82 2.72
N GLU A 54 0.76 -6.52 3.85
CA GLU A 54 -0.26 -7.55 4.00
C GLU A 54 -1.69 -6.99 3.84
N ALA A 55 -1.93 -5.76 4.31
CA ALA A 55 -3.23 -5.12 4.21
C ALA A 55 -3.69 -4.87 2.76
N VAL A 56 -2.75 -4.63 1.84
CA VAL A 56 -3.09 -4.31 0.43
C VAL A 56 -3.03 -5.52 -0.51
N LEU A 57 -2.38 -6.62 -0.10
CA LEU A 57 -2.28 -7.85 -0.92
C LEU A 57 -3.64 -8.36 -1.44
N PRO A 58 -4.73 -8.41 -0.65
CA PRO A 58 -6.00 -8.94 -1.14
C PRO A 58 -6.64 -8.13 -2.28
N VAL A 59 -6.28 -6.86 -2.42
CA VAL A 59 -6.82 -5.97 -3.45
C VAL A 59 -5.84 -5.72 -4.60
N ALA A 60 -4.58 -6.12 -4.47
CA ALA A 60 -3.55 -5.91 -5.48
C ALA A 60 -3.83 -6.66 -6.79
N GLY A 61 -4.66 -7.71 -6.76
CA GLY A 61 -5.02 -8.48 -7.94
C GLY A 61 -3.80 -9.16 -8.55
N SER A 62 -3.45 -8.79 -9.79
CA SER A 62 -2.25 -9.28 -10.49
C SER A 62 -1.05 -8.34 -10.39
N LEU A 63 -1.15 -7.24 -9.66
CA LEU A 63 -0.03 -6.34 -9.43
C LEU A 63 0.94 -6.95 -8.44
N GLN A 64 2.24 -6.77 -8.68
CA GLN A 64 3.25 -7.07 -7.69
C GLN A 64 3.24 -5.99 -6.61
N VAL A 65 3.11 -6.35 -5.33
CA VAL A 65 3.20 -5.37 -4.26
C VAL A 65 4.67 -5.09 -3.95
N VAL A 66 5.07 -3.82 -4.03
CA VAL A 66 6.44 -3.37 -3.73
C VAL A 66 6.42 -2.36 -2.60
N ASN A 67 7.24 -2.60 -1.57
CA ASN A 67 7.17 -1.85 -0.33
C ASN A 67 8.41 -0.96 -0.11
N HIS A 68 8.27 0.29 -0.53
CA HIS A 68 9.26 1.36 -0.34
C HIS A 68 9.08 2.13 0.97
N VAL A 69 8.27 1.64 1.92
CA VAL A 69 8.08 2.30 3.22
C VAL A 69 9.35 2.24 4.05
N ASP A 70 9.86 3.36 4.55
CA ASP A 70 11.01 3.38 5.44
C ASP A 70 10.60 3.13 6.90
N VAL A 71 11.48 2.48 7.66
CA VAL A 71 11.36 2.40 9.12
C VAL A 71 12.25 3.48 9.72
N ARG A 72 11.65 4.43 10.45
CA ARG A 72 12.34 5.55 11.10
C ARG A 72 12.00 5.60 12.60
N ASN A 73 13.01 5.81 13.43
CA ASN A 73 12.89 6.04 14.87
C ASN A 73 12.98 7.53 15.18
#